data_AF-A0A814YKT7-F1
#
_entry.id   AF-A0A814YKT7-F1
#
_cell.length_a   1.000
_cell.length_b   1.000
_cell.length_c   1.000
_cell.angle_alpha   90.00
_cell.angle_beta   90.00
_cell.angle_gamma   90.00
#
_symmetry.space_group_name_H-M   'P 1'
#
loop_
_entity.id
_entity.type
_entity.pdbx_description
1 polymer ?
#
loop_
_entity_poly.entity_id
_entity_poly.type
_entity_poly.pdbx_seq_one_letter_code
_entity_poly.pdbx_strand_id
1 'polypeptide(L)'
;MTNEQFIESLKVFYPNKTDSQIDELFLSAKYDLQHINQSIEFSLLFIEDNEGRFGKFLSTLIQQLNQEKFSYVEEIKQILLGHPLITVSQFCRAVLMIDPKINQNELHRYIEWVFSIKNFHSSQQIKPLDFEDLLRRLENCACFKH
;
A
#
# COMPACT_ATOMS: atom_id res chain seq x y z
N MET A 1 -0.55 24.03 -8.94
CA MET A 1 -1.23 24.21 -7.64
C MET A 1 -0.30 24.90 -6.64
N THR A 2 -0.81 25.55 -5.59
CA THR A 2 0.03 26.10 -4.52
C THR A 2 0.65 24.99 -3.67
N ASN A 3 1.66 25.31 -2.86
CA ASN A 3 2.25 24.35 -1.92
C ASN A 3 1.22 23.79 -0.94
N GLU A 4 0.38 24.66 -0.39
CA GLU A 4 -0.69 24.30 0.54
C GLU A 4 -1.68 23.32 -0.12
N GLN A 5 -2.15 23.65 -1.33
CA GLN A 5 -3.06 22.79 -2.09
C GLN A 5 -2.45 21.42 -2.38
N PHE A 6 -1.13 21.35 -2.62
CA PHE A 6 -0.44 20.09 -2.84
C PHE A 6 -0.37 19.25 -1.56
N ILE A 7 0.02 19.86 -0.44
CA ILE A 7 0.09 19.18 0.87
C ILE A 7 -1.30 18.68 1.28
N GLU A 8 -2.33 19.51 1.13
CA GLU A 8 -3.72 19.11 1.39
C GLU A 8 -4.14 17.93 0.49
N SER A 9 -3.79 17.98 -0.80
CA SER A 9 -4.07 16.87 -1.72
C SER A 9 -3.37 15.58 -1.25
N LEU A 10 -2.09 15.65 -0.85
CA LEU A 10 -1.38 14.48 -0.32
C LEU A 10 -2.07 13.92 0.93
N LYS A 11 -2.51 14.77 1.87
CA LYS A 11 -3.23 14.32 3.08
C LYS A 11 -4.59 13.69 2.77
N VAL A 12 -5.29 14.19 1.76
CA VAL A 12 -6.57 13.62 1.30
C VAL A 12 -6.37 12.27 0.62
N PHE A 13 -5.35 12.14 -0.24
CA PHE A 13 -5.06 10.90 -0.96
C PHE A 13 -4.40 9.83 -0.09
N TYR A 14 -3.61 10.23 0.90
CA TYR A 14 -2.86 9.34 1.79
C TYR A 14 -3.20 9.62 3.27
N PRO A 15 -4.45 9.34 3.69
CA PRO A 15 -4.93 9.70 5.03
C PRO A 15 -4.20 8.97 6.17
N ASN A 16 -3.48 7.89 5.88
CA ASN A 16 -2.75 7.09 6.86
C ASN A 16 -1.27 7.52 6.99
N LYS A 17 -0.78 8.43 6.13
CA LYS A 17 0.59 8.93 6.22
C LYS A 17 0.73 9.91 7.38
N THR A 18 1.84 9.79 8.09
CA THR A 18 2.24 10.78 9.11
C THR A 18 2.57 12.12 8.48
N ASP A 19 2.47 13.20 9.26
CA ASP A 19 2.88 14.53 8.78
C ASP A 19 4.34 14.53 8.27
N SER A 20 5.24 13.78 8.92
CA SER A 20 6.63 13.64 8.46
C SER A 20 6.74 12.97 7.09
N GLN A 21 5.94 11.95 6.79
CA GLN A 21 5.94 11.30 5.47
C GLN A 21 5.39 12.23 4.39
N ILE A 22 4.35 13.03 4.74
CA ILE A 22 3.79 14.05 3.84
C ILE A 22 4.82 15.15 3.56
N ASP A 23 5.51 15.64 4.59
CA ASP A 23 6.55 16.65 4.44
C ASP A 23 7.72 16.14 3.59
N GLU A 24 8.13 14.89 3.77
CA GLU A 24 9.16 14.27 2.94
C GLU A 24 8.74 14.22 1.46
N LEU A 25 7.51 13.81 1.15
CA LEU A 25 6.97 13.83 -0.20
C LEU A 25 6.94 15.24 -0.79
N PHE A 26 6.53 16.23 0.00
CA PHE A 26 6.52 17.63 -0.43
C PHE A 26 7.94 18.15 -0.73
N LEU A 27 8.91 17.86 0.13
CA LEU A 27 10.30 18.25 -0.08
C LEU A 27 10.90 17.56 -1.32
N SER A 28 10.61 16.28 -1.53
CA SER A 28 11.04 15.56 -2.73
C SER A 28 10.43 16.14 -4.01
N ALA A 29 9.15 16.55 -3.98
CA ALA A 29 8.53 17.26 -5.10
C ALA A 29 9.18 18.61 -5.37
N LYS A 30 9.55 19.35 -4.32
CA LYS A 30 10.24 20.64 -4.46
C LYS A 30 11.66 20.51 -5.01
N TYR A 31 12.35 19.44 -4.64
CA TYR A 31 13.66 19.08 -5.16
C TYR A 31 13.60 18.85 -6.68
N ASP A 32 12.66 18.01 -7.13
CA ASP A 32 12.51 17.67 -8.55
C ASP A 32 12.15 18.88 -9.42
N LEU A 33 11.30 19.78 -8.90
CA LEU A 33 10.89 21.00 -9.60
C LEU A 33 11.87 22.16 -9.45
N GLN A 34 13.08 21.88 -8.92
CA GLN A 34 14.20 22.81 -8.77
C GLN A 34 13.82 24.20 -8.24
N HIS A 35 12.97 24.32 -7.21
CA HIS A 35 12.63 25.62 -6.57
C HIS A 35 12.14 26.77 -7.50
N ILE A 36 11.95 26.58 -8.81
CA ILE A 36 11.82 27.68 -9.79
C ILE A 36 10.47 28.39 -9.68
N ASN A 37 9.42 27.71 -9.19
CA ASN A 37 8.06 28.27 -9.10
C ASN A 37 7.44 28.12 -7.70
N GLN A 38 6.64 29.14 -7.31
CA GLN A 38 5.74 29.07 -6.15
C GLN A 38 4.67 27.98 -6.30
N SER A 39 4.42 27.52 -7.53
CA SER A 39 3.47 26.47 -7.86
C SER A 39 4.13 25.12 -8.13
N ILE A 40 3.46 24.04 -7.70
CA ILE A 40 3.80 22.66 -8.04
C ILE A 40 3.08 22.27 -9.34
N GLU A 41 3.85 21.89 -10.35
CA GLU A 41 3.37 21.28 -11.60
C GLU A 41 3.38 19.75 -11.45
N PHE A 42 2.23 19.19 -11.06
CA PHE A 42 2.10 17.77 -10.73
C PHE A 42 2.54 16.83 -11.85
N SER A 43 2.24 17.17 -13.10
CA SER A 43 2.60 16.36 -14.27
C SER A 43 4.10 16.17 -14.43
N LEU A 44 4.91 17.16 -14.01
CA LEU A 44 6.36 17.09 -14.11
C LEU A 44 6.98 16.11 -13.09
N LEU A 45 6.26 15.79 -12.00
CA LEU A 45 6.73 14.83 -10.98
C LEU A 45 6.77 13.37 -11.44
N PHE A 46 6.20 13.08 -12.61
CA PHE A 46 6.11 11.73 -13.20
C PHE A 46 6.94 11.57 -14.46
N ILE A 47 7.78 12.56 -14.80
CA ILE A 47 8.66 12.47 -15.96
C ILE A 47 9.89 11.64 -15.59
N GLU A 48 10.20 10.67 -16.43
CA GLU A 48 11.45 9.92 -16.37
C GLU A 48 12.60 10.76 -16.94
N ASP A 49 13.77 10.68 -16.33
CA ASP A 49 14.97 11.22 -16.93
C ASP A 49 15.40 10.42 -18.16
N ASN A 50 16.44 10.88 -18.85
CA ASN A 50 16.96 10.23 -20.06
C ASN A 50 17.48 8.80 -19.82
N GLU A 51 17.63 8.38 -18.56
CA GLU A 51 18.05 7.04 -18.15
C GLU A 51 16.87 6.17 -17.70
N GLY A 52 15.62 6.66 -17.83
CA GLY A 52 14.41 5.96 -17.41
C GLY A 52 14.21 5.97 -15.90
N ARG A 53 14.91 6.84 -15.15
CA ARG A 53 14.76 6.93 -13.70
C ARG A 53 13.72 7.97 -13.34
N PHE A 54 12.89 7.61 -12.38
CA PHE A 54 11.92 8.53 -11.83
C PHE A 54 12.58 9.58 -10.93
N GLY A 55 11.95 10.76 -10.84
CA GLY A 55 12.35 11.82 -9.91
C GLY A 55 12.33 11.40 -8.44
N LYS A 56 12.92 12.24 -7.59
CA LYS A 56 13.00 12.05 -6.15
C LYS A 56 11.63 11.87 -5.52
N PHE A 57 10.61 12.58 -6.00
CA PHE A 57 9.23 12.46 -5.53
C PHE A 57 8.71 11.02 -5.67
N LEU A 58 8.75 10.47 -6.89
CA LEU A 58 8.17 9.15 -7.12
C LEU A 58 8.99 8.05 -6.44
N SER A 59 10.32 8.19 -6.40
CA SER A 59 11.16 7.25 -5.65
C SER A 59 10.86 7.26 -4.15
N THR A 60 10.68 8.43 -3.53
CA THR A 60 10.23 8.55 -2.13
C THR A 60 8.84 7.94 -1.95
N LEU A 61 7.90 8.22 -2.85
CA LEU A 61 6.54 7.67 -2.75
C LEU A 61 6.54 6.13 -2.81
N ILE A 62 7.25 5.55 -3.78
CA ILE A 62 7.39 4.10 -3.92
C ILE A 62 8.05 3.50 -2.67
N GLN A 63 9.09 4.16 -2.13
CA GLN A 63 9.74 3.71 -0.91
C GLN A 63 8.78 3.68 0.27
N GLN A 64 8.01 4.76 0.50
CA GLN A 64 7.04 4.82 1.58
C GLN A 64 5.94 3.75 1.42
N LEU A 65 5.41 3.57 0.21
CA LEU A 65 4.40 2.52 -0.08
C LEU A 65 4.94 1.12 0.20
N ASN A 66 6.20 0.85 -0.16
CA ASN A 66 6.85 -0.44 0.13
C ASN A 66 7.04 -0.66 1.64
N GLN A 67 7.40 0.39 2.39
CA GLN A 67 7.52 0.32 3.85
C GLN A 67 6.17 0.10 4.54
N GLU A 68 5.12 0.77 4.06
CA GLU A 68 3.75 0.59 4.54
C GLU A 68 3.26 -0.83 4.28
N LYS A 69 3.44 -1.33 3.06
CA LYS A 69 3.14 -2.72 2.71
C LYS A 69 3.92 -3.70 3.59
N PHE A 70 5.22 -3.51 3.76
CA PHE A 70 6.05 -4.39 4.57
C PHE A 70 5.56 -4.44 6.03
N SER A 71 5.31 -3.27 6.62
CA SER A 71 4.82 -3.16 8.00
C SER A 71 3.47 -3.87 8.15
N TYR A 72 2.56 -3.65 7.19
CA TYR A 72 1.25 -4.30 7.18
C TYR A 72 1.34 -5.83 7.11
N VAL A 73 2.22 -6.37 6.26
CA VAL A 73 2.43 -7.82 6.16
C VAL A 73 3.05 -8.39 7.44
N GLU A 74 4.00 -7.68 8.05
CA GLU A 74 4.56 -8.08 9.35
C GLU A 74 3.50 -8.07 10.46
N GLU A 75 2.58 -7.11 10.50
CA GLU A 75 1.48 -7.11 11.46
C GLU A 75 0.53 -8.32 11.26
N ILE A 76 0.19 -8.65 10.01
CA ILE A 76 -0.59 -9.86 9.70
C ILE A 76 0.14 -11.12 10.19
N LYS A 77 1.44 -11.20 9.92
CA LYS A 77 2.29 -12.31 10.34
C LYS A 77 2.30 -12.48 11.85
N GLN A 78 2.42 -11.38 12.61
CA GLN A 78 2.39 -11.44 14.08
C GLN A 78 1.05 -11.94 14.61
N ILE A 79 -0.08 -11.50 14.01
CA ILE A 79 -1.42 -11.92 14.45
C ILE A 79 -1.66 -13.42 14.15
N LEU A 80 -1.17 -13.91 13.02
CA LEU A 80 -1.40 -15.29 12.56
C LEU A 80 -0.33 -16.28 13.06
N LEU A 81 0.70 -15.80 13.76
CA LEU A 81 1.80 -16.62 14.24
C LEU A 81 1.29 -17.76 15.14
N GLY A 82 1.80 -18.96 14.93
CA GLY A 82 1.40 -20.17 15.68
C GLY A 82 0.19 -20.91 15.09
N HIS A 83 -0.42 -20.39 14.02
CA HIS A 83 -1.41 -21.13 13.24
C HIS A 83 -0.76 -21.75 11.99
N PRO A 84 -0.57 -23.09 11.91
CA PRO A 84 0.09 -23.72 10.76
C PRO A 84 -0.78 -23.68 9.50
N LEU A 85 -2.11 -23.73 9.67
CA LEU A 85 -3.08 -23.63 8.59
C LEU A 85 -4.02 -22.45 8.85
N ILE A 86 -4.07 -21.54 7.90
CA ILE A 86 -4.86 -20.31 7.97
C ILE A 86 -6.14 -20.47 7.16
N THR A 87 -7.27 -20.33 7.83
CA THR A 87 -8.58 -20.22 7.18
C THR A 87 -8.84 -18.80 6.68
N VAL A 88 -9.75 -18.65 5.73
CA VAL A 88 -10.22 -17.32 5.27
C VAL A 88 -10.74 -16.49 6.44
N SER A 89 -11.48 -17.10 7.37
CA SER A 89 -12.02 -16.38 8.53
C SER A 89 -10.91 -15.82 9.44
N GLN A 90 -9.86 -16.60 9.69
CA GLN A 90 -8.69 -16.14 10.46
C GLN A 90 -7.97 -15.00 9.74
N PHE A 91 -7.75 -15.14 8.42
CA PHE A 91 -7.12 -14.08 7.62
C PHE A 91 -7.95 -12.78 7.63
N CYS A 92 -9.27 -12.88 7.42
CA CYS A 92 -10.18 -11.72 7.48
C CYS A 92 -10.13 -11.04 8.84
N ARG A 93 -10.11 -11.83 9.93
CA ARG A 93 -10.01 -11.29 11.28
C ARG A 93 -8.68 -10.55 11.50
N ALA A 94 -7.57 -11.09 11.02
CA ALA A 94 -6.28 -10.43 11.11
C ALA A 94 -6.28 -9.09 10.36
N VAL A 95 -6.78 -9.08 9.13
CA VAL A 95 -6.91 -7.85 8.32
C VAL A 95 -7.79 -6.81 9.03
N LEU A 96 -8.96 -7.21 9.55
CA LEU A 96 -9.87 -6.30 10.25
C LEU A 96 -9.34 -5.81 11.61
N MET A 97 -8.39 -6.52 12.23
CA MET A 97 -7.72 -6.05 13.44
C MET A 97 -6.73 -4.92 13.14
N ILE A 98 -6.07 -4.97 11.98
CA ILE A 98 -5.08 -3.96 11.56
C ILE A 98 -5.77 -2.77 10.88
N ASP A 99 -6.68 -3.05 9.94
CA ASP A 99 -7.45 -2.05 9.21
C ASP A 99 -8.97 -2.29 9.39
N PRO A 100 -9.58 -1.76 10.47
CA PRO A 100 -11.02 -1.87 10.68
C PRO A 100 -11.87 -1.11 9.66
N LYS A 101 -11.25 -0.22 8.87
CA LYS A 101 -11.95 0.65 7.90
C LYS A 101 -11.86 0.12 6.46
N ILE A 102 -11.13 -0.98 6.23
CA ILE A 102 -11.01 -1.61 4.92
C ILE A 102 -12.39 -1.84 4.30
N ASN A 103 -12.56 -1.46 3.04
CA ASN A 103 -13.82 -1.71 2.36
C ASN A 103 -13.95 -3.18 1.96
N GLN A 104 -15.19 -3.66 1.83
CA GLN A 104 -15.45 -5.09 1.53
C GLN A 104 -14.83 -5.54 0.21
N ASN A 105 -14.79 -4.68 -0.81
CA ASN A 105 -14.21 -5.01 -2.10
C ASN A 105 -12.69 -5.18 -2.04
N GLU A 106 -12.00 -4.39 -1.20
CA GLU A 106 -10.57 -4.55 -0.91
C GLU A 106 -10.30 -5.85 -0.17
N LEU A 107 -11.05 -6.12 0.90
CA LEU A 107 -10.92 -7.36 1.64
C LEU A 107 -11.16 -8.59 0.75
N HIS A 108 -12.18 -8.57 -0.11
CA HIS A 108 -12.44 -9.65 -1.07
C HIS A 108 -11.28 -9.85 -2.04
N ARG A 109 -10.70 -8.77 -2.58
CA ARG A 109 -9.53 -8.85 -3.46
C ARG A 109 -8.32 -9.48 -2.74
N TYR A 110 -8.10 -9.16 -1.47
CA TYR A 110 -7.04 -9.80 -0.68
C TYR A 110 -7.28 -11.29 -0.52
N ILE A 111 -8.52 -11.69 -0.22
CA ILE A 111 -8.88 -13.11 -0.08
C ILE A 111 -8.68 -13.85 -1.41
N GLU A 112 -9.19 -13.30 -2.51
CA GLU A 112 -9.06 -13.88 -3.86
C GLU A 112 -7.60 -14.08 -4.25
N TRP A 113 -6.75 -13.10 -3.94
CA TRP A 113 -5.32 -13.20 -4.20
C TRP A 113 -4.63 -14.24 -3.32
N VAL A 114 -4.76 -14.08 -1.99
CA VAL A 114 -4.05 -14.91 -1.00
C VAL A 114 -4.47 -16.36 -1.11
N PHE A 115 -5.76 -16.65 -1.29
CA PHE A 115 -6.24 -18.02 -1.43
C PHE A 115 -6.28 -18.51 -2.88
N SER A 116 -5.86 -17.67 -3.85
CA SER A 116 -5.85 -17.97 -5.29
C SER A 116 -7.21 -18.44 -5.81
N ILE A 117 -8.24 -17.69 -5.46
CA ILE A 117 -9.64 -17.95 -5.81
C ILE A 117 -10.07 -16.99 -6.91
N LYS A 118 -10.77 -17.50 -7.93
CA LYS A 118 -11.27 -16.66 -9.04
C LYS A 118 -12.49 -15.81 -8.68
N ASN A 119 -13.34 -16.29 -7.77
CA ASN A 119 -14.54 -15.59 -7.27
C ASN A 119 -14.82 -16.03 -5.84
N PHE A 120 -14.61 -15.14 -4.86
CA PHE A 120 -14.85 -15.44 -3.44
C PHE A 120 -16.30 -15.91 -3.19
N HIS A 121 -17.28 -15.26 -3.83
CA HIS A 121 -18.70 -15.54 -3.66
C HIS A 121 -19.17 -16.89 -4.25
N SER A 122 -18.40 -17.51 -5.14
CA SER A 122 -18.79 -18.74 -5.85
C SER A 122 -18.11 -20.00 -5.32
N SER A 123 -17.22 -19.87 -4.34
CA SER A 123 -16.31 -20.95 -3.94
C SER A 123 -16.87 -21.74 -2.76
N GLN A 124 -17.46 -22.90 -3.07
CA GLN A 124 -17.86 -23.87 -2.06
C GLN A 124 -16.59 -24.60 -1.58
N GLN A 125 -16.15 -24.27 -0.36
CA GLN A 125 -14.99 -24.83 0.37
C GLN A 125 -13.62 -24.35 -0.10
N ILE A 126 -13.21 -23.21 0.43
CA ILE A 126 -11.82 -22.71 0.33
C ILE A 126 -10.99 -23.51 1.33
N LYS A 127 -9.97 -24.23 0.84
CA LYS A 127 -9.05 -24.98 1.70
C LYS A 127 -8.21 -24.02 2.55
N PRO A 128 -7.92 -24.36 3.82
CA PRO A 128 -6.94 -23.62 4.60
C PRO A 128 -5.59 -23.58 3.89
N LEU A 129 -4.89 -22.46 4.02
CA LEU A 129 -3.58 -22.23 3.40
C LEU A 129 -2.48 -22.43 4.44
N ASP A 130 -1.34 -22.99 4.04
CA ASP A 130 -0.16 -23.05 4.89
C ASP A 130 0.34 -21.63 5.23
N PHE A 131 0.82 -21.44 6.45
CA PHE A 131 1.29 -20.14 6.94
C PHE A 131 2.40 -19.54 6.06
N GLU A 132 3.39 -20.34 5.66
CA GLU A 132 4.50 -19.85 4.84
C GLU A 132 4.04 -19.52 3.42
N ASP A 133 3.12 -20.32 2.87
CA ASP A 133 2.49 -20.01 1.58
C ASP A 133 1.66 -18.73 1.62
N LEU A 134 0.98 -18.47 2.73
CA LEU A 134 0.24 -17.23 2.95
C LEU A 134 1.20 -16.04 2.94
N LEU A 135 2.27 -16.07 3.74
CA LEU A 135 3.27 -15.00 3.81
C LEU A 135 3.90 -14.72 2.44
N ARG A 136 4.36 -15.78 1.76
CA ARG A 136 4.93 -15.66 0.41
C ARG A 136 3.96 -14.99 -0.56
N ARG A 137 2.65 -15.28 -0.49
CA ARG A 137 1.66 -14.64 -1.35
C ARG A 137 1.38 -13.18 -0.96
N LEU A 138 1.42 -12.85 0.33
CA LEU A 138 1.27 -11.48 0.83
C LEU A 138 2.43 -10.59 0.38
N GLU A 139 3.66 -11.06 0.55
CA GLU A 139 4.87 -10.35 0.13
C GLU A 139 4.86 -10.06 -1.37
N ASN A 140 4.36 -11.00 -2.18
CA ASN A 140 4.27 -10.88 -3.64
C ASN A 140 2.95 -10.27 -4.15
N CYS A 141 2.01 -9.90 -3.28
CA CYS A 141 0.74 -9.28 -3.70
C CYS A 141 1.00 -7.85 -4.18
N ALA A 142 0.72 -7.60 -5.46
CA ALA A 142 0.67 -6.25 -6.04
C ALA A 142 -0.61 -5.48 -5.62
N CYS A 143 -1.53 -6.17 -4.96
CA CYS A 143 -2.84 -5.71 -4.58
C CYS A 143 -2.92 -4.94 -3.27
N PHE A 144 -1.93 -5.07 -2.36
CA PHE A 144 -1.92 -4.33 -1.10
C PHE A 144 -1.76 -2.84 -1.39
N LYS A 145 -2.84 -2.10 -1.19
CA LYS A 145 -2.81 -0.64 -1.17
C LYS A 145 -2.94 -0.22 0.29
N HIS A 146 -1.89 0.43 0.78
CA HIS A 146 -1.94 1.31 1.94
C HIS A 146 -1.29 2.63 1.56
#